data_AF-A0A7V9URQ9-F1
#
_entry.id   AF-A0A7V9URQ9-F1
#
_cell.length_a   1.000
_cell.length_b   1.000
_cell.length_c   1.000
_cell.angle_alpha   90.00
_cell.angle_beta   90.00
_cell.angle_gamma   90.00
#
_symmetry.space_group_name_H-M   'P 1'
#
loop_
_entity.id
_entity.type
_entity.pdbx_description
1 polymer ?
#
loop_
_entity_poly.entity_id
_entity_poly.type
_entity_poly.pdbx_seq_one_letter_code
_entity_poly.pdbx_strand_id
1 'polypeptide(L)'
;MLRAAALSLLVLVSVVVMLPTSDSSAHHGGRSSASRRSNMGKRHSRAWWRRYRARLRRKRAALRRQQTLLNARKTTGTLNSVADSHKSAPLTNKLSTVSSYKSSSSTVNPALPNGWSKRAGANGEIKFAVNAQDGRTVGTAALSIVNAQASFGVVMTARAPRTMPGGVSFKELRRTVIDKMVAAGGWVVNDFHREIGGHSAFIVLAQTPASSDGHTPQQSWVFYFTEVEGRIYSLATNSLPEFADRISGESAQLIASLHANTRSIIAETTQR
;
A
#
# COMPACT_ATOMS: atom_id res chain seq x y z
N MET A 1 38.31 -51.61 -15.77
CA MET A 1 37.61 -50.33 -15.49
C MET A 1 36.34 -50.14 -16.32
N LEU A 2 36.33 -50.43 -17.63
CA LEU A 2 35.13 -50.27 -18.49
C LEU A 2 33.93 -51.18 -18.13
N ARG A 3 34.15 -52.39 -17.61
CA ARG A 3 33.07 -53.33 -17.26
C ARG A 3 32.24 -52.88 -16.04
N ALA A 4 32.85 -52.15 -15.09
CA ALA A 4 32.14 -51.64 -13.91
C ALA A 4 31.21 -50.47 -14.27
N ALA A 5 31.61 -49.61 -15.20
CA ALA A 5 30.79 -48.50 -15.67
C ALA A 5 29.52 -49.00 -16.41
N ALA A 6 29.65 -50.05 -17.24
CA ALA A 6 28.52 -50.62 -17.98
C ALA A 6 27.44 -51.21 -17.05
N LEU A 7 27.85 -51.87 -15.96
CA LEU A 7 26.92 -52.45 -14.99
C LEU A 7 26.17 -51.36 -14.20
N SER A 8 26.83 -50.26 -13.84
CA SER A 8 26.17 -49.14 -13.14
C SER A 8 25.09 -48.45 -13.99
N LEU A 9 25.32 -48.37 -15.31
CA LEU A 9 24.39 -47.71 -16.23
C LEU A 9 23.14 -48.57 -16.48
N LEU A 10 23.29 -49.90 -16.48
CA LEU A 10 22.17 -50.83 -16.63
C LEU A 10 21.24 -50.82 -15.41
N VAL A 11 21.79 -50.67 -14.21
CA VAL A 11 20.99 -50.52 -12.97
C VAL A 11 20.23 -49.19 -12.93
N LEU A 12 20.81 -48.10 -13.46
CA LEU A 12 20.13 -46.79 -13.50
C LEU A 12 18.94 -46.77 -14.46
N VAL A 13 19.03 -47.49 -15.58
CA VAL A 13 17.94 -47.59 -16.56
C VAL A 13 16.79 -48.45 -16.04
N SER A 14 17.04 -49.48 -15.23
CA SER A 14 15.96 -50.32 -14.70
C SER A 14 15.07 -49.59 -13.67
N VAL A 15 15.61 -48.64 -12.92
CA VAL A 15 14.85 -47.88 -11.92
C VAL A 15 13.88 -46.88 -12.56
N VAL A 16 14.18 -46.36 -13.76
CA VAL A 16 13.32 -45.38 -14.45
C VAL A 16 12.07 -46.04 -15.07
N VAL A 17 12.13 -47.32 -15.41
CA VAL A 17 11.01 -48.05 -16.04
C VAL A 17 10.00 -48.59 -15.02
N MET A 18 10.34 -48.59 -13.72
CA MET A 18 9.49 -49.11 -12.64
C MET A 18 8.70 -48.05 -11.86
N LEU A 19 8.54 -46.83 -12.41
CA LEU A 19 7.60 -45.84 -11.87
C LEU A 19 6.23 -45.96 -12.56
N PRO A 20 5.24 -46.65 -11.96
CA PRO A 20 3.87 -46.63 -12.46
C PRO A 20 3.26 -45.24 -12.28
N THR A 21 2.80 -44.68 -13.38
CA THR A 21 1.79 -43.62 -13.43
C THR A 21 0.49 -44.12 -12.80
N SER A 22 0.03 -43.48 -11.73
CA SER A 22 -1.35 -43.57 -11.21
C SER A 22 -1.58 -42.33 -10.34
N ASP A 23 -2.24 -41.30 -10.86
CA ASP A 23 -3.70 -41.09 -10.93
C ASP A 23 -4.23 -40.31 -9.73
N SER A 24 -4.91 -39.21 -10.02
CA SER A 24 -5.97 -38.69 -9.17
C SER A 24 -7.07 -38.16 -10.06
N SER A 25 -7.92 -39.11 -10.40
CA SER A 25 -9.29 -38.99 -10.86
C SER A 25 -10.06 -38.03 -9.95
N ALA A 26 -10.52 -36.92 -10.51
CA ALA A 26 -11.67 -36.20 -9.97
C ALA A 26 -12.73 -36.19 -11.07
N HIS A 27 -13.82 -36.90 -10.79
CA HIS A 27 -15.11 -36.80 -11.47
C HIS A 27 -15.46 -35.34 -11.81
N HIS A 28 -16.22 -35.12 -12.88
CA HIS A 28 -17.47 -34.36 -12.96
C HIS A 28 -17.78 -34.16 -14.45
N GLY A 29 -18.90 -34.76 -14.89
CA GLY A 29 -19.34 -34.73 -16.27
C GLY A 29 -19.68 -33.32 -16.75
N GLY A 30 -19.37 -33.04 -18.01
CA GLY A 30 -19.71 -31.76 -18.63
C GLY A 30 -19.14 -31.68 -20.03
N ARG A 31 -19.95 -32.03 -21.01
CA ARG A 31 -19.74 -31.80 -22.45
C ARG A 31 -19.12 -30.42 -22.70
N SER A 32 -17.97 -30.35 -23.38
CA SER A 32 -17.51 -29.14 -24.08
C SER A 32 -16.42 -29.46 -25.09
N SER A 33 -16.85 -29.50 -26.35
CA SER A 33 -16.11 -29.34 -27.60
C SER A 33 -14.63 -28.94 -27.53
N ALA A 34 -13.80 -29.80 -28.11
CA ALA A 34 -12.43 -29.50 -28.50
C ALA A 34 -12.37 -28.34 -29.49
N SER A 35 -11.77 -27.21 -29.09
CA SER A 35 -11.24 -26.25 -30.05
C SER A 35 -9.74 -26.50 -30.23
N ARG A 36 -9.36 -27.14 -31.32
CA ARG A 36 -7.99 -27.17 -31.84
C ARG A 36 -7.55 -25.72 -32.08
N ARG A 37 -6.61 -25.21 -31.28
CA ARG A 37 -5.96 -23.92 -31.54
C ARG A 37 -4.83 -24.13 -32.53
N SER A 38 -5.08 -23.77 -33.79
CA SER A 38 -4.02 -23.55 -34.77
C SER A 38 -3.30 -22.24 -34.48
N ASN A 39 -1.97 -22.27 -34.51
CA ASN A 39 -1.11 -21.10 -34.45
C ASN A 39 -1.22 -20.29 -35.75
N MET A 40 -2.27 -19.49 -35.90
CA MET A 40 -2.33 -18.46 -36.94
C MET A 40 -1.95 -17.10 -36.33
N GLY A 41 -1.06 -16.39 -37.02
CA GLY A 41 -0.57 -15.06 -36.62
C GLY A 41 -1.73 -14.17 -36.17
N LYS A 42 -1.51 -13.43 -35.07
CA LYS A 42 -2.51 -12.69 -34.28
C LYS A 42 -3.19 -11.58 -35.10
N ARG A 43 -4.01 -11.93 -36.07
CA ARG A 43 -4.96 -11.03 -36.69
C ARG A 43 -6.08 -10.83 -35.68
N HIS A 44 -6.06 -9.67 -35.04
CA HIS A 44 -7.09 -9.30 -34.09
C HIS A 44 -8.46 -9.34 -34.78
N SER A 45 -9.36 -10.19 -34.27
CA SER A 45 -10.69 -10.33 -34.82
C SER A 45 -11.43 -8.99 -34.86
N ARG A 46 -12.40 -8.82 -35.78
CA ARG A 46 -13.22 -7.58 -35.85
C ARG A 46 -13.91 -7.27 -34.50
N ALA A 47 -14.21 -8.30 -33.70
CA ALA A 47 -14.74 -8.14 -32.35
C ALA A 47 -13.73 -7.51 -31.38
N TRP A 48 -12.44 -7.87 -31.50
CA TRP A 48 -11.37 -7.25 -30.73
C TRP A 48 -11.25 -5.76 -31.03
N TRP A 49 -11.26 -5.36 -32.32
CA TRP A 49 -11.21 -3.95 -32.71
C TRP A 49 -12.42 -3.14 -32.24
N ARG A 50 -13.61 -3.75 -32.19
CA ARG A 50 -14.80 -3.11 -31.61
C ARG A 50 -14.61 -2.85 -30.11
N ARG A 51 -14.14 -3.84 -29.35
CA ARG A 51 -13.85 -3.70 -27.92
C ARG A 51 -12.73 -2.69 -27.64
N TYR A 52 -11.68 -2.70 -28.46
CA TYR A 52 -10.56 -1.76 -28.36
C TYR A 52 -11.01 -0.31 -28.61
N ARG A 53 -11.79 -0.08 -29.68
CA ARG A 53 -12.35 1.25 -29.96
C ARG A 53 -13.32 1.72 -28.87
N ALA A 54 -14.15 0.83 -28.31
CA ALA A 54 -14.98 1.17 -27.16
C ALA A 54 -14.15 1.57 -25.94
N ARG A 55 -13.04 0.87 -25.67
CA ARG A 55 -12.10 1.21 -24.59
C ARG A 55 -11.44 2.58 -24.81
N LEU A 56 -11.02 2.88 -26.04
CA LEU A 56 -10.48 4.20 -26.40
C LEU A 56 -11.51 5.32 -26.27
N ARG A 57 -12.77 5.09 -26.68
CA ARG A 57 -13.87 6.06 -26.50
C ARG A 57 -14.10 6.38 -25.03
N ARG A 58 -14.09 5.36 -24.16
CA ARG A 58 -14.22 5.56 -22.70
C ARG A 58 -13.07 6.37 -22.12
N LYS A 59 -11.82 6.09 -22.54
CA LYS A 59 -10.65 6.88 -22.11
C LYS A 59 -10.75 8.35 -22.55
N ARG A 60 -11.13 8.61 -23.80
CA ARG A 60 -11.32 9.98 -24.31
C ARG A 60 -12.46 10.72 -23.60
N ALA A 61 -13.56 10.04 -23.31
CA ALA A 61 -14.67 10.61 -22.56
C ALA A 61 -14.28 10.99 -21.12
N ALA A 62 -13.46 10.17 -20.46
CA ALA A 62 -12.94 10.47 -19.12
C ALA A 62 -12.04 11.73 -19.11
N LEU A 63 -11.15 11.87 -20.11
CA LEU A 63 -10.33 13.07 -20.25
C LEU A 63 -11.15 14.33 -20.53
N ARG A 64 -12.20 14.23 -21.38
CA ARG A 64 -13.13 15.35 -21.59
C ARG A 64 -13.86 15.74 -20.30
N ARG A 65 -14.31 14.77 -19.50
CA ARG A 65 -14.93 15.03 -18.19
C ARG A 65 -13.97 15.75 -17.23
N GLN A 66 -12.69 15.38 -17.23
CA GLN A 66 -11.68 16.09 -16.44
C GLN A 66 -11.53 17.54 -16.91
N GLN A 67 -11.43 17.78 -18.22
CA GLN A 67 -11.34 19.12 -18.77
C GLN A 67 -12.59 19.98 -18.46
N THR A 68 -13.79 19.41 -18.55
CA THR A 68 -15.02 20.14 -18.19
C THR A 68 -15.07 20.52 -16.72
N LEU A 69 -14.61 19.64 -15.82
CA LEU A 69 -14.53 19.94 -14.38
C LEU A 69 -13.49 21.03 -14.08
N LEU A 70 -12.34 21.01 -14.76
CA LEU A 70 -11.33 22.06 -14.63
C LEU A 70 -11.85 23.41 -15.11
N ASN A 71 -12.59 23.45 -16.23
CA ASN A 71 -13.18 24.68 -16.75
C ASN A 71 -14.31 25.19 -15.83
N ALA A 72 -15.17 24.30 -15.31
CA ALA A 72 -16.21 24.66 -14.34
C ALA A 72 -15.62 25.24 -13.04
N ARG A 73 -14.46 24.73 -12.59
CA ARG A 73 -13.73 25.28 -11.43
C ARG A 73 -13.14 26.66 -11.71
N LYS A 74 -12.77 26.96 -12.96
CA LYS A 74 -12.29 28.29 -13.35
C LYS A 74 -13.44 29.31 -13.40
N THR A 75 -14.62 28.92 -13.88
CA THR A 75 -15.78 29.83 -13.97
C THR A 75 -16.42 30.15 -12.62
N THR A 76 -16.36 29.26 -11.63
CA THR A 76 -16.81 29.56 -10.25
C THR A 76 -15.84 30.46 -9.49
N GLY A 77 -14.57 30.59 -9.94
CA GLY A 77 -13.60 31.52 -9.36
C GLY A 77 -13.82 32.99 -9.77
N THR A 78 -14.49 33.24 -10.90
CA THR A 78 -14.67 34.60 -11.43
C THR A 78 -15.96 35.29 -10.97
N LEU A 79 -16.93 34.55 -10.45
CA LEU A 79 -18.20 35.11 -9.94
C LEU A 79 -18.12 35.66 -8.50
N ASN A 80 -17.01 35.44 -7.80
CA ASN A 80 -16.79 35.95 -6.44
C ASN A 80 -15.97 37.25 -6.40
N SER A 81 -15.75 37.94 -7.54
CA SER A 81 -14.88 39.14 -7.59
C SER A 81 -15.60 40.48 -7.76
N VAL A 82 -16.94 40.52 -7.76
CA VAL A 82 -17.72 41.76 -7.96
C VAL A 82 -18.66 42.08 -6.79
N ALA A 83 -18.72 41.25 -5.74
CA ALA A 83 -19.46 41.56 -4.53
C ALA A 83 -18.50 41.81 -3.36
N ASP A 84 -18.73 42.92 -2.67
CA ASP A 84 -18.19 43.28 -1.35
C ASP A 84 -16.90 44.13 -1.33
N SER A 85 -17.04 45.38 -1.76
CA SER A 85 -16.45 46.49 -0.99
C SER A 85 -17.25 46.64 0.31
N HIS A 86 -16.63 46.45 1.48
CA HIS A 86 -16.77 47.24 2.71
C HIS A 86 -16.14 46.50 3.92
N LYS A 87 -15.22 47.20 4.60
CA LYS A 87 -14.78 47.07 6.01
C LYS A 87 -13.88 45.88 6.42
N SER A 88 -12.57 46.17 6.38
CA SER A 88 -11.56 46.03 7.46
C SER A 88 -11.51 44.79 8.37
N ALA A 89 -10.49 43.94 8.17
CA ALA A 89 -9.67 43.30 9.23
C ALA A 89 -8.38 42.71 8.59
N PRO A 90 -7.20 42.79 9.24
CA PRO A 90 -5.95 42.35 8.61
C PRO A 90 -5.80 40.84 8.73
N LEU A 91 -5.89 40.12 7.61
CA LEU A 91 -5.55 38.71 7.51
C LEU A 91 -4.20 38.58 6.78
N THR A 92 -3.20 38.15 7.53
CA THR A 92 -1.86 37.77 7.06
C THR A 92 -1.95 36.65 6.02
N ASN A 93 -1.36 36.89 4.85
CA ASN A 93 -1.36 36.00 3.70
C ASN A 93 -0.79 34.60 4.02
N LYS A 94 -1.62 33.58 3.78
CA LYS A 94 -1.22 32.18 3.65
C LYS A 94 -0.67 31.91 2.25
N LEU A 95 0.56 31.39 2.17
CA LEU A 95 0.99 30.56 1.05
C LEU A 95 0.60 29.10 1.39
N SER A 96 -0.46 28.60 0.76
CA SER A 96 -1.02 27.27 1.06
C SER A 96 -0.29 26.19 0.26
N THR A 97 0.69 25.55 0.88
CA THR A 97 1.25 24.26 0.44
C THR A 97 0.14 23.21 0.45
N VAL A 98 -0.17 22.65 -0.71
CA VAL A 98 -1.10 21.52 -0.88
C VAL A 98 -0.46 20.26 -0.32
N SER A 99 -0.66 20.00 0.98
CA SER A 99 -0.71 18.65 1.55
C SER A 99 -1.28 18.76 2.95
N SER A 100 -2.60 18.63 3.06
CA SER A 100 -3.29 18.67 4.35
C SER A 100 -4.25 17.49 4.41
N TYR A 101 -3.75 16.35 4.88
CA TYR A 101 -4.61 15.27 5.37
C TYR A 101 -5.31 15.81 6.62
N LYS A 102 -6.62 16.07 6.51
CA LYS A 102 -7.45 16.37 7.68
C LYS A 102 -7.65 15.05 8.43
N SER A 103 -6.73 14.71 9.33
CA SER A 103 -6.81 13.50 10.16
C SER A 103 -7.82 13.72 11.28
N SER A 104 -8.84 12.88 11.34
CA SER A 104 -9.66 12.72 12.54
C SER A 104 -8.78 12.13 13.65
N SER A 105 -8.81 12.70 14.86
CA SER A 105 -8.00 12.23 16.00
C SER A 105 -8.19 10.72 16.21
N SER A 106 -7.11 9.94 16.17
CA SER A 106 -7.14 8.51 16.49
C SER A 106 -7.16 8.32 18.01
N THR A 107 -8.28 7.83 18.56
CA THR A 107 -8.43 7.44 19.98
C THR A 107 -7.82 6.06 20.26
N VAL A 108 -6.73 5.68 19.60
CA VAL A 108 -6.10 4.36 19.78
C VAL A 108 -4.79 4.53 20.53
N ASN A 109 -4.66 3.85 21.67
CA ASN A 109 -3.44 3.82 22.47
C ASN A 109 -2.75 2.45 22.30
N PRO A 110 -1.87 2.27 21.30
CA PRO A 110 -1.09 1.04 21.18
C PRO A 110 -0.13 0.86 22.36
N ALA A 111 0.19 -0.39 22.67
CA ALA A 111 1.31 -0.71 23.54
C ALA A 111 2.62 -0.36 22.81
N LEU A 112 3.47 0.42 23.46
CA LEU A 112 4.70 0.93 22.86
C LEU A 112 5.83 -0.09 23.04
N PRO A 113 6.61 -0.39 21.98
CA PRO A 113 7.84 -1.16 22.12
C PRO A 113 8.88 -0.45 23.00
N ASN A 114 9.84 -1.20 23.53
CA ASN A 114 10.90 -0.65 24.38
C ASN A 114 11.69 0.44 23.64
N GLY A 115 11.91 1.58 24.31
CA GLY A 115 12.62 2.72 23.74
C GLY A 115 11.77 3.63 22.84
N TRP A 116 10.48 3.30 22.63
CA TRP A 116 9.55 4.19 21.93
C TRP A 116 8.91 5.15 22.91
N SER A 117 8.87 6.42 22.53
CA SER A 117 8.21 7.47 23.31
C SER A 117 7.26 8.27 22.43
N LYS A 118 6.04 8.51 22.91
CA LYS A 118 5.09 9.40 22.25
C LYS A 118 5.62 10.83 22.24
N ARG A 119 5.45 11.51 21.12
CA ARG A 119 5.75 12.93 20.92
C ARG A 119 4.49 13.66 20.50
N ALA A 120 4.45 14.95 20.77
CA ALA A 120 3.37 15.80 20.28
C ALA A 120 3.31 15.72 18.76
N GLY A 121 2.17 15.26 18.24
CA GLY A 121 1.88 15.25 16.82
C GLY A 121 0.98 16.42 16.45
N ALA A 122 0.98 16.78 15.17
CA ALA A 122 0.09 17.80 14.62
C ALA A 122 -0.92 17.13 13.68
N ASN A 123 -2.07 17.75 13.47
CA ASN A 123 -3.05 17.32 12.47
C ASN A 123 -3.51 15.86 12.62
N GLY A 124 -3.75 15.40 13.85
CA GLY A 124 -4.23 14.03 14.14
C GLY A 124 -3.28 12.90 13.73
N GLU A 125 -1.99 13.21 13.60
CA GLU A 125 -0.89 12.24 13.54
C GLU A 125 -0.35 12.02 14.97
N ILE A 126 0.00 10.79 15.33
CA ILE A 126 0.75 10.48 16.55
C ILE A 126 2.20 10.25 16.15
N LYS A 127 3.10 11.06 16.70
CA LYS A 127 4.55 10.92 16.45
C LYS A 127 5.20 10.14 17.58
N PHE A 128 6.24 9.39 17.24
CA PHE A 128 7.05 8.64 18.18
C PHE A 128 8.52 8.91 17.92
N ALA A 129 9.30 9.04 18.99
CA ALA A 129 10.76 8.96 18.92
C ALA A 129 11.19 7.56 19.34
N VAL A 130 12.10 6.97 18.56
CA VAL A 130 12.69 5.66 18.85
C VAL A 130 14.10 5.87 19.35
N ASN A 131 14.35 5.49 20.59
CA ASN A 131 15.64 5.65 21.24
C ASN A 131 16.39 4.30 21.30
N ALA A 132 17.72 4.37 21.22
CA ALA A 132 18.59 3.26 21.57
C ALA A 132 18.77 3.16 23.08
N GLN A 133 19.39 2.06 23.53
CA GLN A 133 19.64 1.78 24.94
C GLN A 133 20.55 2.83 25.60
N ASP A 134 21.37 3.51 24.80
CA ASP A 134 22.23 4.63 25.18
C ASP A 134 21.47 5.97 25.30
N GLY A 135 20.15 5.98 25.04
CA GLY A 135 19.30 7.16 25.09
C GLY A 135 19.32 8.04 23.83
N ARG A 136 20.10 7.69 22.79
CA ARG A 136 20.15 8.45 21.53
C ARG A 136 18.95 8.13 20.65
N THR A 137 18.41 9.14 19.97
CA THR A 137 17.33 8.94 18.98
C THR A 137 17.90 8.26 17.74
N VAL A 138 17.44 7.03 17.46
CA VAL A 138 17.87 6.23 16.30
C VAL A 138 16.86 6.24 15.15
N GLY A 139 15.65 6.72 15.41
CA GLY A 139 14.62 6.87 14.39
C GLY A 139 13.39 7.60 14.91
N THR A 140 12.48 7.89 13.98
CA THR A 140 11.17 8.41 14.33
C THR A 140 10.08 7.61 13.63
N ALA A 141 8.88 7.63 14.22
CA ALA A 141 7.72 7.01 13.63
C ALA A 141 6.52 7.94 13.70
N ALA A 142 5.61 7.79 12.74
CA ALA A 142 4.44 8.63 12.59
C ALA A 142 3.25 7.75 12.22
N LEU A 143 2.24 7.72 13.09
CA LEU A 143 0.99 6.99 12.89
C LEU A 143 -0.11 7.98 12.51
N SER A 144 -0.80 7.71 11.40
CA SER A 144 -1.89 8.54 10.89
C SER A 144 -3.00 7.68 10.31
N ILE A 145 -4.20 8.24 10.19
CA ILE A 145 -5.32 7.58 9.50
C ILE A 145 -5.31 8.03 8.03
N VAL A 146 -5.26 7.06 7.13
CA VAL A 146 -5.40 7.29 5.68
C VAL A 146 -6.88 7.33 5.34
N ASN A 147 -7.35 8.51 4.92
CA ASN A 147 -8.73 8.65 4.47
C ASN A 147 -8.89 8.09 3.06
N ALA A 148 -9.48 6.90 2.94
CA ALA A 148 -9.78 6.23 1.68
C ALA A 148 -10.68 7.07 0.73
N GLN A 149 -11.50 7.98 1.28
CA GLN A 149 -12.45 8.79 0.50
C GLN A 149 -11.79 9.94 -0.30
N ALA A 150 -10.51 10.23 -0.07
CA ALA A 150 -9.77 11.22 -0.88
C ALA A 150 -9.35 10.68 -2.25
N SER A 151 -9.43 9.36 -2.46
CA SER A 151 -9.02 8.69 -3.70
C SER A 151 -10.24 8.39 -4.59
N PHE A 152 -10.48 9.31 -5.53
CA PHE A 152 -11.20 9.13 -6.80
C PHE A 152 -12.32 8.08 -6.84
N GLY A 153 -13.56 8.45 -6.47
CA GLY A 153 -14.81 8.02 -7.13
C GLY A 153 -14.98 6.56 -7.62
N VAL A 154 -14.34 5.58 -6.99
CA VAL A 154 -14.58 4.16 -7.29
C VAL A 154 -15.74 3.72 -6.41
N VAL A 155 -16.92 3.63 -7.00
CA VAL A 155 -18.03 2.87 -6.44
C VAL A 155 -17.55 1.44 -6.28
N MET A 156 -17.24 1.03 -5.04
CA MET A 156 -16.88 -0.34 -4.74
C MET A 156 -18.11 -1.23 -4.92
N THR A 157 -18.02 -2.21 -5.80
CA THR A 157 -18.94 -3.35 -5.78
C THR A 157 -18.72 -4.14 -4.49
N ALA A 158 -19.80 -4.62 -3.86
CA ALA A 158 -19.91 -5.19 -2.50
C ALA A 158 -19.05 -6.44 -2.17
N ARG A 159 -17.97 -6.69 -2.91
CA ARG A 159 -17.04 -7.79 -2.70
C ARG A 159 -15.61 -7.32 -2.93
N ALA A 160 -15.14 -6.43 -2.06
CA ALA A 160 -13.70 -6.20 -1.94
C ALA A 160 -13.04 -7.51 -1.47
N PRO A 161 -12.00 -8.02 -2.14
CA PRO A 161 -11.24 -9.17 -1.62
C PRO A 161 -10.69 -8.82 -0.24
N ARG A 162 -10.79 -9.77 0.71
CA ARG A 162 -10.32 -9.67 2.11
C ARG A 162 -8.83 -9.32 2.26
N THR A 163 -8.11 -9.25 1.13
CA THR A 163 -6.71 -8.91 1.03
C THR A 163 -6.46 -7.41 0.97
N MET A 164 -7.45 -6.54 0.70
CA MET A 164 -7.23 -5.08 0.57
C MET A 164 -7.58 -4.33 1.87
N PRO A 165 -6.61 -3.67 2.54
CA PRO A 165 -6.87 -2.85 3.73
C PRO A 165 -7.87 -1.74 3.42
N GLY A 166 -9.01 -1.74 4.13
CA GLY A 166 -10.03 -0.70 4.10
C GLY A 166 -10.63 -0.42 2.73
N GLY A 167 -10.62 -1.41 1.83
CA GLY A 167 -11.13 -1.28 0.46
C GLY A 167 -10.27 -0.44 -0.49
N VAL A 168 -9.12 0.09 -0.03
CA VAL A 168 -8.19 0.84 -0.89
C VAL A 168 -7.27 -0.12 -1.63
N SER A 169 -7.04 0.17 -2.92
CA SER A 169 -6.14 -0.67 -3.70
C SER A 169 -4.69 -0.49 -3.23
N PHE A 170 -3.94 -1.58 -3.12
CA PHE A 170 -2.50 -1.51 -2.80
C PHE A 170 -1.72 -0.60 -3.75
N LYS A 171 -2.18 -0.51 -5.00
CA LYS A 171 -1.59 0.37 -6.01
C LYS A 171 -1.73 1.85 -5.62
N GLU A 172 -2.85 2.26 -5.03
CA GLU A 172 -3.05 3.63 -4.54
C GLU A 172 -2.20 3.91 -3.30
N LEU A 173 -2.14 2.95 -2.36
CA LEU A 173 -1.26 3.08 -1.18
C LEU A 173 0.20 3.22 -1.61
N ARG A 174 0.67 2.35 -2.51
CA ARG A 174 2.02 2.42 -3.07
C ARG A 174 2.24 3.73 -3.81
N ARG A 175 1.27 4.21 -4.59
CA ARG A 175 1.39 5.48 -5.31
C ARG A 175 1.60 6.65 -4.34
N THR A 176 0.88 6.65 -3.23
CA THR A 176 1.02 7.66 -2.18
C THR A 176 2.44 7.66 -1.60
N VAL A 177 3.01 6.48 -1.34
CA VAL A 177 4.40 6.37 -0.88
C VAL A 177 5.38 6.85 -1.95
N ILE A 178 5.17 6.47 -3.21
CA ILE A 178 6.02 6.95 -4.33
C ILE A 178 6.00 8.47 -4.40
N ASP A 179 4.83 9.10 -4.38
CA ASP A 179 4.71 10.55 -4.47
C ASP A 179 5.41 11.23 -3.26
N LYS A 180 5.30 10.66 -2.05
CA LYS A 180 6.03 11.13 -0.86
C LYS A 180 7.55 10.97 -1.00
N MET A 181 8.02 9.83 -1.50
CA MET A 181 9.45 9.55 -1.66
C MET A 181 10.06 10.41 -2.77
N VAL A 182 9.35 10.60 -3.88
CA VAL A 182 9.79 11.53 -4.94
C VAL A 182 9.94 12.94 -4.41
N ALA A 183 8.98 13.42 -3.60
CA ALA A 183 9.08 14.74 -2.98
C ALA A 183 10.26 14.85 -1.99
N ALA A 184 10.65 13.74 -1.35
CA ALA A 184 11.80 13.67 -0.46
C ALA A 184 13.13 13.33 -1.17
N GLY A 185 13.14 13.22 -2.51
CA GLY A 185 14.33 12.80 -3.27
C GLY A 185 14.72 11.33 -3.10
N GLY A 186 13.83 10.50 -2.54
CA GLY A 186 14.02 9.08 -2.30
C GLY A 186 13.37 8.17 -3.35
N TRP A 187 13.56 6.87 -3.17
CA TRP A 187 13.00 5.81 -4.02
C TRP A 187 12.38 4.69 -3.18
N VAL A 188 11.41 4.00 -3.78
CA VAL A 188 10.85 2.78 -3.21
C VAL A 188 11.75 1.61 -3.60
N VAL A 189 12.21 0.85 -2.61
CA VAL A 189 13.08 -0.32 -2.80
C VAL A 189 12.24 -1.56 -3.10
N ASN A 190 11.24 -1.82 -2.26
CA ASN A 190 10.38 -2.99 -2.38
C ASN A 190 9.02 -2.73 -1.74
N ASP A 191 8.02 -3.52 -2.13
CA ASP A 191 6.70 -3.53 -1.54
C ASP A 191 6.18 -4.96 -1.46
N PHE A 192 5.61 -5.31 -0.32
CA PHE A 192 5.09 -6.66 -0.11
C PHE A 192 3.93 -6.65 0.87
N HIS A 193 3.23 -7.77 0.89
CA HIS A 193 2.14 -8.02 1.81
C HIS A 193 2.59 -9.04 2.86
N ARG A 194 2.26 -8.77 4.12
CA ARG A 194 2.57 -9.67 5.23
C ARG A 194 1.41 -9.65 6.23
N GLU A 195 1.18 -10.79 6.85
CA GLU A 195 0.24 -10.89 7.97
C GLU A 195 0.96 -10.57 9.29
N ILE A 196 0.41 -9.64 10.07
CA ILE A 196 0.91 -9.21 11.38
C ILE A 196 -0.24 -9.35 12.38
N GLY A 197 -0.07 -10.20 13.40
CA GLY A 197 -1.10 -10.41 14.43
C GLY A 197 -2.42 -10.99 13.89
N GLY A 198 -2.40 -11.72 12.78
CA GLY A 198 -3.60 -12.26 12.13
C GLY A 198 -4.30 -11.27 11.18
N HIS A 199 -3.68 -10.12 10.91
CA HIS A 199 -4.23 -9.07 10.07
C HIS A 199 -3.31 -8.76 8.90
N SER A 200 -3.92 -8.53 7.73
CA SER A 200 -3.21 -8.14 6.50
C SER A 200 -2.60 -6.75 6.65
N ALA A 201 -1.29 -6.65 6.38
CA ALA A 201 -0.54 -5.41 6.37
C ALA A 201 0.25 -5.26 5.07
N PHE A 202 0.07 -4.12 4.39
CA PHE A 202 0.85 -3.77 3.22
C PHE A 202 2.07 -2.94 3.65
N ILE A 203 3.25 -3.39 3.23
CA ILE A 203 4.52 -2.83 3.69
C ILE A 203 5.28 -2.31 2.47
N VAL A 204 5.76 -1.08 2.56
CA VAL A 204 6.60 -0.46 1.52
C VAL A 204 7.92 -0.05 2.13
N LEU A 205 9.01 -0.57 1.57
CA LEU A 205 10.38 -0.21 1.91
C LEU A 205 10.84 0.89 0.95
N ALA A 206 11.41 1.95 1.49
CA ALA A 206 11.93 3.07 0.73
C ALA A 206 13.21 3.62 1.35
N GLN A 207 13.97 4.39 0.58
CA GLN A 207 15.20 5.01 1.04
C GLN A 207 15.31 6.42 0.49
N THR A 208 15.93 7.30 1.26
CA THR A 208 16.38 8.62 0.81
C THR A 208 17.90 8.64 0.79
N PRO A 209 18.53 9.23 -0.24
CA PRO A 209 19.98 9.28 -0.34
C PRO A 209 20.58 10.09 0.80
N ALA A 210 21.87 9.86 1.07
CA ALA A 210 22.64 10.82 1.84
C ALA A 210 22.69 12.15 1.07
N SER A 211 22.67 13.29 1.77
CA SER A 211 22.89 14.57 1.10
C SER A 211 24.31 14.60 0.52
N SER A 212 24.46 15.23 -0.64
CA SER A 212 25.75 15.53 -1.26
C SER A 212 26.69 16.28 -0.32
N ASP A 213 26.12 17.05 0.60
CA ASP A 213 26.85 17.92 1.52
C ASP A 213 27.34 17.18 2.77
N GLY A 214 27.05 15.87 2.88
CA GLY A 214 27.48 15.02 4.00
C GLY A 214 26.72 15.24 5.31
N HIS A 215 25.87 16.27 5.40
CA HIS A 215 25.14 16.61 6.62
C HIS A 215 23.96 15.70 6.95
N THR A 216 23.35 15.06 5.94
CA THR A 216 22.27 14.10 6.17
C THR A 216 22.71 12.71 5.70
N PRO A 217 22.78 11.71 6.59
CA PRO A 217 23.07 10.35 6.18
C PRO A 217 21.90 9.78 5.38
N GLN A 218 22.17 8.69 4.66
CA GLN A 218 21.13 7.90 4.03
C GLN A 218 20.08 7.49 5.06
N GLN A 219 18.79 7.57 4.72
CA GLN A 219 17.72 7.11 5.61
C GLN A 219 16.96 5.95 5.00
N SER A 220 16.63 4.98 5.84
CA SER A 220 15.71 3.89 5.55
C SER A 220 14.31 4.25 6.04
N TRP A 221 13.33 4.08 5.18
CA TRP A 221 11.92 4.34 5.43
C TRP A 221 11.11 3.05 5.32
N VAL A 222 10.23 2.82 6.27
CA VAL A 222 9.26 1.72 6.20
C VAL A 222 7.85 2.26 6.42
N PHE A 223 6.96 1.95 5.48
CA PHE A 223 5.56 2.33 5.54
C PHE A 223 4.71 1.09 5.75
N TYR A 224 3.98 1.02 6.85
CA TYR A 224 2.97 0.00 7.11
C TYR A 224 1.60 0.58 6.87
N PHE A 225 0.75 -0.16 6.19
CA PHE A 225 -0.66 0.12 6.03
C PHE A 225 -1.46 -1.07 6.53
N THR A 226 -2.35 -0.84 7.48
CA THR A 226 -3.20 -1.90 8.04
C THR A 226 -4.61 -1.36 8.30
N GLU A 227 -5.59 -2.24 8.21
CA GLU A 227 -6.99 -1.88 8.47
C GLU A 227 -7.38 -2.24 9.90
N VAL A 228 -7.83 -1.26 10.66
CA VAL A 228 -8.37 -1.44 12.01
C VAL A 228 -9.74 -0.77 12.04
N GLU A 229 -10.78 -1.52 12.37
CA GLU A 229 -12.17 -1.02 12.48
C GLU A 229 -12.67 -0.29 11.22
N GLY A 230 -12.35 -0.82 10.02
CA GLY A 230 -12.77 -0.22 8.74
C GLY A 230 -12.00 1.05 8.35
N ARG A 231 -11.00 1.46 9.14
CA ARG A 231 -10.10 2.59 8.84
C ARG A 231 -8.71 2.09 8.53
N ILE A 232 -8.06 2.73 7.57
CA ILE A 232 -6.67 2.41 7.22
C ILE A 232 -5.75 3.26 8.08
N TYR A 233 -4.90 2.60 8.85
CA TYR A 233 -3.82 3.23 9.59
C TYR A 233 -2.54 3.13 8.76
N SER A 234 -1.81 4.24 8.68
CA SER A 234 -0.47 4.31 8.12
C SER A 234 0.53 4.60 9.23
N LEU A 235 1.51 3.71 9.38
CA LEU A 235 2.69 3.93 10.22
C LEU A 235 3.90 4.14 9.29
N ALA A 236 4.47 5.33 9.31
CA ALA A 236 5.70 5.65 8.61
C ALA A 236 6.85 5.71 9.61
N THR A 237 7.89 4.91 9.41
CA THR A 237 9.12 4.97 10.21
C THR A 237 10.28 5.45 9.35
N ASN A 238 11.19 6.21 9.95
CA ASN A 238 12.47 6.58 9.36
C ASN A 238 13.61 6.34 10.34
N SER A 239 14.75 5.91 9.81
CA SER A 239 15.94 5.59 10.62
C SER A 239 17.18 5.50 9.77
N LEU A 240 18.34 5.40 10.41
CA LEU A 240 19.56 4.99 9.72
C LEU A 240 19.44 3.53 9.25
N PRO A 241 20.08 3.14 8.13
CA PRO A 241 20.02 1.77 7.61
C PRO A 241 20.39 0.70 8.64
N GLU A 242 21.36 0.97 9.52
CA GLU A 242 21.79 0.06 10.59
C GLU A 242 20.72 -0.24 11.64
N PHE A 243 19.74 0.66 11.85
CA PHE A 243 18.64 0.48 12.81
C PHE A 243 17.34 0.04 12.14
N ALA A 244 17.33 -0.08 10.80
CA ALA A 244 16.11 -0.36 10.04
C ALA A 244 15.46 -1.69 10.43
N ASP A 245 16.26 -2.75 10.62
CA ASP A 245 15.73 -4.09 10.96
C ASP A 245 15.11 -4.12 12.36
N ARG A 246 15.78 -3.51 13.34
CA ARG A 246 15.27 -3.38 14.70
C ARG A 246 13.95 -2.62 14.71
N ILE A 247 13.93 -1.44 14.09
CA ILE A 247 12.75 -0.56 14.06
C ILE A 247 11.61 -1.23 13.29
N SER A 248 11.92 -1.99 12.24
CA SER A 248 10.93 -2.79 11.51
C SER A 248 10.28 -3.87 12.41
N GLY A 249 11.08 -4.59 13.19
CA GLY A 249 10.59 -5.56 14.16
C GLY A 249 9.70 -4.93 15.25
N GLU A 250 10.15 -3.82 15.83
CA GLU A 250 9.40 -3.07 16.84
C GLU A 250 8.12 -2.45 16.26
N SER A 251 8.16 -1.96 15.02
CA SER A 251 6.98 -1.45 14.31
C SER A 251 5.94 -2.54 14.12
N ALA A 252 6.35 -3.77 13.78
CA ALA A 252 5.43 -4.89 13.67
C ALA A 252 4.75 -5.23 15.01
N GLN A 253 5.46 -5.12 16.13
CA GLN A 253 4.88 -5.28 17.47
C GLN A 253 3.85 -4.18 17.77
N LEU A 254 4.17 -2.92 17.42
CA LEU A 254 3.23 -1.81 17.59
C LEU A 254 1.96 -2.05 16.76
N ILE A 255 2.10 -2.43 15.48
CA ILE A 255 0.96 -2.78 14.62
C ILE A 255 0.15 -3.93 15.21
N ALA A 256 0.79 -4.99 15.70
CA ALA A 256 0.08 -6.09 16.37
C ALA A 256 -0.71 -5.62 17.60
N SER A 257 -0.14 -4.70 18.39
CA SER A 257 -0.81 -4.15 19.58
C SER A 257 -2.03 -3.28 19.24
N LEU A 258 -2.01 -2.58 18.09
CA LEU A 258 -3.17 -1.82 17.60
C LEU A 258 -4.37 -2.74 17.39
N HIS A 259 -4.14 -3.94 16.83
CA HIS A 259 -5.17 -4.94 16.60
C HIS A 259 -5.61 -5.67 17.88
N ALA A 260 -4.71 -5.85 18.85
CA ALA A 260 -5.05 -6.46 20.13
C ALA A 260 -5.99 -5.57 20.97
N ASN A 261 -5.72 -4.26 21.00
CA ASN A 261 -6.49 -3.31 21.80
C ASN A 261 -7.95 -3.16 21.29
N THR A 262 -8.17 -3.25 19.98
CA THR A 262 -9.54 -3.23 19.43
C THR A 262 -10.32 -4.50 19.76
N ARG A 263 -9.67 -5.67 19.80
CA ARG A 263 -10.33 -6.91 20.25
C ARG A 263 -10.80 -6.82 21.71
N SER A 264 -10.01 -6.23 22.60
CA SER A 264 -10.43 -6.06 24.01
C SER A 264 -11.64 -5.15 24.14
N ILE A 265 -11.72 -4.05 23.38
CA ILE A 265 -12.87 -3.12 23.42
C ILE A 265 -14.16 -3.83 22.95
N ILE A 266 -14.08 -4.65 21.90
CA ILE A 266 -15.24 -5.39 21.38
C ILE A 266 -15.71 -6.47 22.37
N ALA A 267 -14.77 -7.18 23.01
CA ALA A 267 -15.09 -8.21 24.00
C ALA A 267 -15.80 -7.63 25.23
N GLU A 268 -15.36 -6.46 25.71
CA GLU A 268 -15.96 -5.78 26.85
C GLU A 268 -17.35 -5.20 26.53
N THR A 269 -17.57 -4.76 25.30
CA THR A 269 -18.88 -4.24 24.85
C THR A 269 -19.94 -5.33 24.69
N THR A 270 -19.52 -6.58 24.45
CA THR A 270 -20.45 -7.71 24.24
C THR A 270 -20.95 -8.33 25.56
N GLN A 271 -20.37 -7.96 26.71
CA GLN A 271 -20.76 -8.46 28.03
C GLN A 271 -21.70 -7.52 28.82
N ARG A 272 -22.25 -6.49 28.19
CA ARG A 272 -23.30 -5.62 28.74
C ARG A 272 -24.60 -5.79 27.97
#